data_AF-B6IM13-F1
#
_entry.id   AF-B6IM13-F1
#
_cell.length_a   1.000
_cell.length_b   1.000
_cell.length_c   1.000
_cell.angle_alpha   90.00
_cell.angle_beta   90.00
_cell.angle_gamma   90.00
#
_symmetry.space_group_name_H-M   'P 1'
#
loop_
_entity.id
_entity.type
_entity.pdbx_description
1 polymer ?
#
loop_
_entity_poly.entity_id
_entity_poly.type
_entity_poly.pdbx_seq_one_letter_code
_entity_poly.pdbx_strand_id
1 'polypeptide(L)'
;MVQLQNLSLSCNLTLGRNFADMENFDIFLSSSPVLKRVNMSVGTTTEPFRPDSKLYEAESIKVTQHSPTVPDIFSRFQGRQVFLRWTSGGDLELELWRFVNEWITGETFQNLEYLKVEISKTIGPQFLNLISARRIDEEDKPPTHTLPKV
;
A
#
# COMPACT_ATOMS: atom_id res chain seq x y z
N MET A 1 -30.61 -1.29 -9.61
CA MET A 1 -29.94 -1.12 -8.29
C MET A 1 -29.90 0.36 -7.98
N VAL A 2 -30.41 0.80 -6.82
CA VAL A 2 -30.34 2.20 -6.41
C VAL A 2 -28.92 2.46 -5.89
N GLN A 3 -28.16 3.29 -6.60
CA GLN A 3 -26.82 3.70 -6.20
C GLN A 3 -26.94 4.92 -5.28
N LEU A 4 -26.71 4.72 -3.99
CA LEU A 4 -26.76 5.80 -2.99
C LEU A 4 -25.64 6.81 -3.28
N GLN A 5 -26.02 8.03 -3.65
CA GLN A 5 -25.08 9.13 -3.84
C GLN A 5 -24.43 9.47 -2.48
N ASN A 6 -23.11 9.64 -2.46
CA ASN A 6 -22.27 9.89 -1.28
C ASN A 6 -21.96 8.69 -0.36
N LEU A 7 -22.28 7.46 -0.76
CA LEU A 7 -21.81 6.29 -0.02
C LEU A 7 -20.31 6.05 -0.32
N SER A 8 -19.52 5.83 0.72
CA SER A 8 -18.12 5.40 0.58
C SER A 8 -17.87 4.15 1.42
N LEU A 9 -17.04 3.24 0.90
CA LEU A 9 -16.69 2.00 1.58
C LEU A 9 -15.41 2.19 2.39
N SER A 10 -15.47 1.74 3.64
CA SER A 10 -14.31 1.49 4.48
C SER A 10 -14.42 0.06 5.02
N CYS A 11 -13.51 -0.82 4.64
CA CYS A 11 -13.60 -2.24 4.96
C CYS A 11 -12.29 -2.84 5.49
N ASN A 12 -12.43 -3.94 6.23
CA ASN A 12 -11.32 -4.79 6.64
C ASN A 12 -11.55 -6.18 6.03
N LEU A 13 -10.57 -6.66 5.28
CA LEU A 13 -10.63 -7.93 4.56
C LEU A 13 -9.52 -8.85 5.05
N THR A 14 -9.81 -10.14 5.09
CA THR A 14 -8.83 -11.18 5.36
C THR A 14 -8.83 -12.14 4.19
N LEU A 15 -7.76 -12.11 3.39
CA LEU A 15 -7.52 -13.09 2.35
C LEU A 15 -6.72 -14.24 2.97
N GLY A 16 -7.33 -15.42 2.98
CA GLY A 16 -6.75 -16.62 3.56
C GLY A 16 -5.47 -17.07 2.86
N ARG A 17 -4.90 -18.20 3.32
CA ARG A 17 -3.80 -18.85 2.60
C ARG A 17 -4.33 -19.40 1.26
N ASN A 18 -3.54 -19.23 0.21
CA ASN A 18 -3.83 -19.66 -1.15
C ASN A 18 -5.17 -19.13 -1.68
N PHE A 19 -5.48 -17.87 -1.38
CA PHE A 19 -6.68 -17.24 -1.89
C PHE A 19 -6.61 -17.12 -3.42
N ALA A 20 -7.67 -17.61 -4.09
CA ALA A 20 -7.76 -17.68 -5.55
C ALA A 20 -8.99 -16.94 -6.11
N ASP A 21 -9.95 -16.56 -5.26
CA ASP A 21 -11.24 -16.03 -5.69
C ASP A 21 -11.19 -14.51 -5.96
N MET A 22 -10.34 -14.12 -6.92
CA MET A 22 -10.13 -12.73 -7.30
C MET A 22 -11.37 -12.10 -7.94
N GLU A 23 -12.20 -12.91 -8.60
CA GLU A 23 -13.46 -12.45 -9.18
C GLU A 23 -14.41 -11.94 -8.09
N ASN A 24 -14.70 -12.73 -7.06
CA ASN A 24 -15.59 -12.27 -5.99
C ASN A 24 -15.00 -11.12 -5.17
N PHE A 25 -13.68 -11.10 -5.00
CA PHE A 25 -12.98 -9.96 -4.39
C PHE A 25 -13.24 -8.66 -5.16
N ASP A 26 -13.10 -8.68 -6.48
CA ASP A 26 -13.31 -7.49 -7.31
C ASP A 26 -14.78 -7.12 -7.46
N ILE A 27 -15.70 -8.10 -7.50
CA ILE A 27 -17.14 -7.84 -7.44
C ILE A 27 -17.50 -7.11 -6.14
N PHE A 28 -16.96 -7.56 -5.00
CA PHE A 28 -17.19 -6.92 -3.71
C PHE A 28 -16.72 -5.46 -3.69
N LEU A 29 -15.48 -5.19 -4.12
CA LEU A 29 -14.96 -3.82 -4.18
C LEU A 29 -15.74 -2.96 -5.19
N SER A 30 -16.14 -3.55 -6.32
CA SER A 30 -16.90 -2.86 -7.37
C SER A 30 -18.33 -2.51 -6.97
N SER A 31 -18.89 -3.20 -5.97
CA SER A 31 -20.23 -2.91 -5.44
C SER A 31 -20.34 -1.55 -4.75
N SER A 32 -19.21 -0.96 -4.36
CA SER A 32 -19.16 0.41 -3.84
C SER A 32 -18.82 1.40 -4.95
N PRO A 33 -19.48 2.58 -4.98
CA PRO A 33 -19.12 3.64 -5.91
C PRO A 33 -17.80 4.33 -5.55
N VAL A 34 -17.47 4.43 -4.26
CA VAL A 34 -16.26 5.10 -3.76
C VAL A 34 -15.59 4.19 -2.74
N LEU A 35 -14.29 3.95 -2.91
CA LEU A 35 -13.46 3.20 -1.97
C LEU A 35 -12.61 4.18 -1.17
N LYS A 36 -12.98 4.42 0.09
CA LYS A 36 -12.27 5.36 0.95
C LYS A 36 -11.10 4.71 1.67
N ARG A 37 -11.31 3.51 2.20
CA ARG A 37 -10.26 2.76 2.90
C ARG A 37 -10.42 1.26 2.73
N VAL A 38 -9.38 0.60 2.24
CA VAL A 38 -9.34 -0.86 2.14
C VAL A 38 -8.19 -1.37 2.98
N ASN A 39 -8.51 -1.99 4.11
CA ASN A 39 -7.53 -2.65 4.96
C ASN A 39 -7.56 -4.15 4.69
N MET A 40 -6.42 -4.76 4.44
CA MET A 40 -6.33 -6.18 4.09
C MET A 40 -5.22 -6.88 4.88
N SER A 41 -5.55 -8.04 5.42
CA SER A 41 -4.57 -9.05 5.82
C SER A 41 -4.52 -10.11 4.73
N VAL A 42 -3.36 -10.31 4.11
CA VAL A 42 -3.17 -11.22 2.99
C VAL A 42 -2.21 -12.33 3.41
N GLY A 43 -2.70 -13.57 3.43
CA GLY A 43 -1.89 -14.76 3.67
C GLY A 43 -0.97 -15.07 2.50
N THR A 44 -1.50 -15.74 1.49
CA THR A 44 -0.87 -15.97 0.18
C THR A 44 -1.97 -15.99 -0.88
N THR A 45 -1.67 -15.53 -2.09
CA THR A 45 -2.60 -15.62 -3.23
C THR A 45 -2.03 -16.60 -4.26
N THR A 46 -2.89 -17.34 -4.95
CA THR A 46 -2.48 -18.19 -6.08
C THR A 46 -2.64 -17.50 -7.42
N GLU A 47 -3.40 -16.40 -7.42
CA GLU A 47 -3.62 -15.53 -8.57
C GLU A 47 -3.19 -14.10 -8.22
N PRO A 48 -2.76 -13.30 -9.21
CA PRO A 48 -2.53 -11.87 -8.99
C PRO A 48 -3.85 -11.12 -8.85
N PHE A 49 -3.82 -9.95 -8.21
CA PHE A 49 -4.94 -9.01 -8.27
C PHE A 49 -5.20 -8.61 -9.72
N ARG A 50 -6.47 -8.44 -10.09
CA ARG A 50 -6.81 -8.13 -11.47
C ARG A 50 -6.27 -6.74 -11.85
N PRO A 51 -5.66 -6.59 -13.05
CA PRO A 51 -5.19 -5.32 -13.59
C PRO A 51 -6.15 -4.13 -13.52
N ASP A 52 -7.44 -4.41 -13.61
CA ASP A 52 -8.58 -3.49 -13.68
C ASP A 52 -9.35 -3.40 -12.35
N SER A 53 -8.80 -3.94 -11.27
CA SER A 53 -9.42 -3.92 -9.94
C SER A 53 -9.65 -2.48 -9.44
N LYS A 54 -10.86 -2.22 -8.90
CA LYS A 54 -11.13 -0.96 -8.19
C LYS A 54 -10.27 -0.76 -6.95
N LEU A 55 -9.60 -1.81 -6.45
CA LEU A 55 -8.64 -1.70 -5.34
C LEU A 55 -7.64 -0.56 -5.56
N TYR A 56 -7.20 -0.37 -6.80
CA TYR A 56 -6.21 0.65 -7.17
C TYR A 56 -6.74 2.09 -7.10
N GLU A 57 -8.06 2.26 -7.18
CA GLU A 57 -8.73 3.56 -7.09
C GLU A 57 -9.06 3.96 -5.65
N ALA A 58 -8.79 3.08 -4.67
CA ALA A 58 -9.07 3.38 -3.27
C ALA A 58 -8.23 4.56 -2.79
N GLU A 59 -8.84 5.48 -2.05
CA GLU A 59 -8.15 6.65 -1.51
C GLU A 59 -7.01 6.25 -0.57
N SER A 60 -7.23 5.20 0.23
CA SER A 60 -6.25 4.65 1.16
C SER A 60 -6.28 3.13 1.19
N ILE A 61 -5.10 2.51 1.17
CA ILE A 61 -4.94 1.07 1.36
C ILE A 61 -4.03 0.76 2.53
N LYS A 62 -4.37 -0.27 3.28
CA LYS A 62 -3.47 -0.92 4.24
C LYS A 62 -3.32 -2.38 3.86
N VAL A 63 -2.10 -2.84 3.67
CA VAL A 63 -1.82 -4.24 3.36
C VAL A 63 -0.89 -4.80 4.43
N THR A 64 -1.36 -5.83 5.14
CA THR A 64 -0.56 -6.62 6.07
C THR A 64 -0.30 -7.97 5.44
N GLN A 65 0.97 -8.35 5.26
CA GLN A 65 1.33 -9.66 4.70
C GLN A 65 2.35 -10.39 5.57
N HIS A 66 2.21 -11.71 5.59
CA HIS A 66 3.20 -12.57 6.22
C HIS A 66 4.46 -12.70 5.36
N SER A 67 4.32 -12.73 4.04
CA SER A 67 5.40 -12.76 3.06
C SER A 67 5.03 -11.82 1.89
N PRO A 68 6.00 -11.09 1.30
CA PRO A 68 5.74 -10.13 0.25
C PRO A 68 5.45 -10.84 -1.07
N THR A 69 4.23 -11.37 -1.21
CA THR A 69 3.76 -11.97 -2.48
C THR A 69 3.05 -10.97 -3.37
N VAL A 70 2.88 -9.73 -2.92
CA VAL A 70 2.10 -8.73 -3.65
C VAL A 70 2.87 -7.42 -3.85
N PRO A 71 3.92 -7.43 -4.68
CA PRO A 71 4.53 -6.21 -5.17
C PRO A 71 3.65 -5.49 -6.21
N ASP A 72 2.83 -6.23 -6.95
CA ASP A 72 2.03 -5.71 -8.07
C ASP A 72 0.84 -4.83 -7.67
N ILE A 73 0.44 -4.84 -6.39
CA ILE A 73 -0.61 -3.90 -5.95
C ILE A 73 -0.15 -2.46 -6.16
N PHE A 74 1.14 -2.23 -5.98
CA PHE A 74 1.67 -0.90 -5.88
C PHE A 74 1.79 -0.24 -7.25
N SER A 75 2.38 -0.90 -8.24
CA SER A 75 2.61 -0.29 -9.57
C SER A 75 1.36 0.30 -10.25
N ARG A 76 0.16 -0.09 -9.81
CA ARG A 76 -1.13 0.37 -10.35
C ARG A 76 -1.91 1.30 -9.41
N PHE A 77 -1.48 1.47 -8.17
CA PHE A 77 -2.22 2.24 -7.17
C PHE A 77 -2.27 3.73 -7.53
N GLN A 78 -3.48 4.31 -7.50
CA GLN A 78 -3.74 5.70 -7.88
C GLN A 78 -4.23 6.56 -6.71
N GLY A 79 -4.35 5.97 -5.51
CA GLY A 79 -4.79 6.68 -4.32
C GLY A 79 -3.69 7.48 -3.63
N ARG A 80 -3.99 7.92 -2.41
CA ARG A 80 -3.22 8.93 -1.69
C ARG A 80 -2.41 8.39 -0.52
N GLN A 81 -2.83 7.26 0.05
CA GLN A 81 -2.23 6.76 1.28
C GLN A 81 -2.01 5.25 1.25
N VAL A 82 -0.79 4.82 1.51
CA VAL A 82 -0.40 3.41 1.56
C VAL A 82 0.22 3.08 2.92
N PHE A 83 -0.31 2.04 3.56
CA PHE A 83 0.20 1.50 4.82
C PHE A 83 0.58 0.04 4.65
N LEU A 84 1.86 -0.28 4.80
CA LEU A 84 2.39 -1.62 4.64
C LEU A 84 2.82 -2.17 5.98
N ARG A 85 2.49 -3.45 6.22
CA ARG A 85 3.04 -4.18 7.34
C ARG A 85 3.50 -5.56 6.88
N TRP A 86 4.78 -5.86 7.10
CA TRP A 86 5.38 -7.13 6.74
C TRP A 86 5.90 -7.84 7.98
N THR A 87 5.46 -9.08 8.18
CA THR A 87 5.79 -9.82 9.41
C THR A 87 6.90 -10.86 9.23
N SER A 88 7.29 -11.27 8.00
CA SER A 88 8.48 -12.12 7.78
C SER A 88 8.95 -12.22 6.29
N GLY A 89 10.26 -12.45 6.09
CA GLY A 89 10.83 -13.02 4.85
C GLY A 89 10.77 -12.21 3.54
N GLY A 90 11.50 -12.68 2.51
CA GLY A 90 11.49 -12.18 1.12
C GLY A 90 12.48 -11.06 0.77
N ASP A 91 12.54 -10.71 -0.52
CA ASP A 91 13.34 -9.61 -1.10
C ASP A 91 12.70 -8.24 -0.86
N LEU A 92 12.29 -8.02 0.38
CA LEU A 92 11.55 -6.86 0.86
C LEU A 92 12.23 -5.54 0.55
N GLU A 93 13.55 -5.53 0.71
CA GLU A 93 14.39 -4.35 0.51
C GLU A 93 14.41 -3.96 -0.97
N LEU A 94 14.42 -4.92 -1.90
CA LEU A 94 14.42 -4.62 -3.34
C LEU A 94 13.07 -4.06 -3.78
N GLU A 95 11.98 -4.68 -3.33
CA GLU A 95 10.62 -4.24 -3.66
C GLU A 95 10.28 -2.88 -3.07
N LEU A 96 10.66 -2.65 -1.80
CA LEU A 96 10.49 -1.35 -1.18
C LEU A 96 11.38 -0.29 -1.84
N TRP A 97 12.62 -0.63 -2.22
CA TRP A 97 13.49 0.29 -2.94
C TRP A 97 12.88 0.69 -4.28
N ARG A 98 12.41 -0.27 -5.08
CA ARG A 98 11.79 0.00 -6.38
C ARG A 98 10.60 0.94 -6.22
N PHE A 99 9.71 0.63 -5.28
CA PHE A 99 8.57 1.48 -4.95
C PHE A 99 8.98 2.91 -4.59
N VAL A 100 9.91 3.05 -3.64
CA VAL A 100 10.32 4.37 -3.14
C VAL A 100 11.04 5.16 -4.23
N ASN A 101 11.86 4.50 -5.05
CA ASN A 101 12.56 5.14 -6.16
C ASN A 101 11.59 5.64 -7.24
N GLU A 102 10.63 4.83 -7.67
CA GLU A 102 9.61 5.25 -8.65
C GLU A 102 8.74 6.40 -8.11
N TRP A 103 8.41 6.39 -6.81
CA TRP A 103 7.64 7.47 -6.20
C TRP A 103 8.45 8.77 -6.09
N ILE A 104 9.71 8.72 -5.62
CA ILE A 104 10.58 9.90 -5.46
C ILE A 104 10.92 10.53 -6.82
N THR A 105 11.09 9.71 -7.87
CA THR A 105 11.33 10.20 -9.24
C THR A 105 10.06 10.73 -9.91
N GLY A 106 8.89 10.44 -9.36
CA GLY A 106 7.59 10.82 -9.93
C GLY A 106 7.20 10.02 -11.17
N GLU A 107 7.87 8.89 -11.44
CA GLU A 107 7.55 8.00 -12.56
C GLU A 107 6.19 7.33 -12.38
N THR A 108 5.86 6.97 -11.13
CA THR A 108 4.57 6.38 -10.74
C THR A 108 4.06 7.05 -9.46
N PHE A 109 2.87 6.66 -8.98
CA PHE A 109 2.32 7.15 -7.70
C PHE A 109 2.08 8.66 -7.60
N GLN A 110 1.67 9.32 -8.69
CA GLN A 110 1.53 10.79 -8.74
C GLN A 110 0.61 11.38 -7.65
N ASN A 111 -0.38 10.61 -7.20
CA ASN A 111 -1.33 11.05 -6.17
C ASN A 111 -0.92 10.64 -4.75
N LEU A 112 0.16 9.86 -4.58
CA LEU A 112 0.56 9.32 -3.29
C LEU A 112 1.14 10.44 -2.42
N GLU A 113 0.45 10.72 -1.31
CA GLU A 113 0.80 11.75 -0.33
C GLU A 113 1.52 11.14 0.88
N TYR A 114 1.24 9.88 1.21
CA TYR A 114 1.73 9.25 2.43
C TYR A 114 2.01 7.75 2.26
N LEU A 115 3.23 7.35 2.63
CA LEU A 115 3.66 5.96 2.76
C LEU A 115 4.09 5.68 4.19
N LYS A 116 3.54 4.63 4.80
CA LYS A 116 4.07 4.04 6.03
C LYS A 116 4.40 2.58 5.80
N VAL A 117 5.59 2.17 6.22
CA VAL A 117 6.02 0.77 6.13
C VAL A 117 6.47 0.29 7.50
N GLU A 118 5.84 -0.77 7.99
CA GLU A 118 6.15 -1.44 9.24
C GLU A 118 6.79 -2.80 8.93
N ILE A 119 8.05 -2.97 9.33
CA ILE A 119 8.82 -4.20 9.04
C ILE A 119 9.25 -4.82 10.36
N SER A 120 8.97 -6.12 10.56
CA SER A 120 9.38 -6.85 11.77
C SER A 120 10.88 -7.23 11.79
N LYS A 121 11.59 -7.02 10.69
CA LYS A 121 13.03 -7.23 10.53
C LYS A 121 13.76 -5.89 10.59
N THR A 122 14.96 -5.88 11.18
CA THR A 122 15.87 -4.73 11.11
C THR A 122 16.26 -4.46 9.66
N ILE A 123 15.95 -3.26 9.19
CA ILE A 123 16.43 -2.75 7.89
C ILE A 123 17.90 -2.36 8.06
N GLY A 124 18.76 -2.87 7.18
CA GLY A 124 20.18 -2.53 7.20
C GLY A 124 20.45 -1.06 6.81
N PRO A 125 21.54 -0.45 7.29
CA PRO A 125 21.91 0.92 6.92
C PRO A 125 22.12 1.10 5.41
N GLN A 126 22.46 0.02 4.70
CA GLN A 126 22.62 0.01 3.25
C GLN A 126 21.32 0.41 2.52
N PHE A 127 20.18 -0.08 3.00
CA PHE A 127 18.88 0.25 2.42
C PHE A 127 18.50 1.72 2.68
N LEU A 128 18.74 2.23 3.89
CA LEU A 128 18.48 3.66 4.20
C LEU A 128 19.31 4.58 3.31
N ASN A 129 20.59 4.25 3.10
CA ASN A 129 21.46 4.97 2.17
C ASN A 129 20.95 4.91 0.73
N LEU A 130 20.42 3.75 0.31
CA LEU A 130 19.91 3.53 -1.03
C LEU A 130 18.71 4.43 -1.36
N ILE A 131 17.81 4.66 -0.40
CA ILE A 131 16.68 5.59 -0.55
C ILE A 131 17.01 7.03 -0.11
N SER A 132 18.30 7.33 0.16
CA SER A 132 18.75 8.62 0.71
C SER A 132 17.98 9.07 1.97
N ALA A 133 17.45 8.13 2.74
CA ALA A 133 16.69 8.43 3.96
C ALA A 133 17.65 8.65 5.12
N ARG A 134 17.39 9.71 5.89
CA ARG A 134 18.07 9.91 7.18
C ARG A 134 17.37 9.08 8.24
N ARG A 135 18.16 8.39 9.07
CA ARG A 135 17.66 7.77 10.29
C ARG A 135 17.20 8.88 11.25
N ILE A 136 16.02 8.70 11.82
CA ILE A 136 15.45 9.53 12.89
C ILE A 136 15.23 8.58 14.06
N ASP A 137 15.93 8.80 15.16
CA ASP A 137 15.76 8.06 16.41
C ASP A 137 14.61 8.66 17.23
N GLU A 138 14.14 7.95 18.26
CA GLU A 138 12.97 8.38 19.05
C GLU A 138 13.18 9.72 19.77
N GLU A 139 14.43 10.05 20.08
CA GLU A 139 14.84 11.32 20.71
C GLU A 139 14.96 12.47 19.69
N ASP A 140 14.99 12.17 18.39
CA ASP A 140 15.13 13.20 17.36
C ASP A 140 13.83 13.98 17.18
N LYS A 141 13.96 15.30 17.02
CA LYS A 141 12.83 16.14 16.65
C LYS A 141 12.44 15.84 15.20
N PRO A 142 11.20 15.40 14.91
CA PRO A 142 10.79 15.10 13.55
C PRO A 142 10.85 16.34 12.66
N PRO A 143 11.25 16.20 11.38
CA PRO A 143 11.24 17.31 10.44
C PRO A 143 9.82 17.89 10.34
N THR A 144 9.70 19.18 10.66
CA THR A 144 8.42 19.88 10.57
C THR A 144 8.26 20.41 9.16
N HIS A 145 7.29 19.88 8.42
CA HIS A 145 6.94 20.43 7.11
C HIS A 145 6.29 21.80 7.30
N THR A 146 6.98 22.86 6.88
CA THR A 146 6.41 24.21 6.82
C THR A 146 5.87 24.47 5.43
N LEU A 147 4.55 24.64 5.31
CA LEU A 147 3.94 25.13 4.08
C LEU A 147 4.40 26.57 3.82
N PRO A 148 4.66 26.95 2.55
CA PRO A 148 4.86 28.35 2.19
C PRO A 148 3.66 29.17 2.68
N LYS A 149 3.93 30.31 3.33
CA LYS A 149 2.86 31.27 3.59
C LYS A 149 2.42 31.86 2.25
N VAL A 150 1.15 31.70 1.93
CA VAL A 150 0.48 32.35 0.78
C VAL A 150 0.23 33.81 1.14
#